data_AF-A0A966V6L0-F1
#
_entry.id   AF-A0A966V6L0-F1
#
_cell.length_a   1.000
_cell.length_b   1.000
_cell.length_c   1.000
_cell.angle_alpha   90.00
_cell.angle_beta   90.00
_cell.angle_gamma   90.00
#
_symmetry.space_group_name_H-M   'P 1'
#
loop_
_entity.id
_entity.type
_entity.pdbx_description
1 polymer ?
#
loop_
_entity_poly.entity_id
_entity_poly.type
_entity_poly.pdbx_seq_one_letter_code
_entity_poly.pdbx_strand_id
1 'polypeptide(L)' 'MFFRSPMYRTAISIASRGIGINNLRVGDIESIAFSLPPLAEQKRIVAKVDELLALCDQLEQAKKHLVGGAKKA' A
#
# COMPACT_ATOMS: atom_id res chain seq x y z
N MET A 1 -2.42 -0.55 -4.59
CA MET A 1 -2.90 0.72 -5.18
C MET A 1 -1.80 1.77 -5.16
N PHE A 2 -1.74 2.66 -6.15
CA PHE A 2 -0.60 3.54 -6.47
C PHE A 2 0.11 4.19 -5.27
N PHE A 3 -0.64 4.79 -4.34
CA PHE A 3 -0.10 5.48 -3.15
C PHE A 3 0.64 4.58 -2.16
N ARG A 4 0.46 3.26 -2.26
CA ARG A 4 1.18 2.29 -1.43
C ARG A 4 2.43 1.75 -2.12
N SER A 5 2.65 2.08 -3.40
CA SER A 5 3.80 1.62 -4.18
C SER A 5 5.12 2.23 -3.66
N PRO A 6 6.27 1.53 -3.86
CA PRO A 6 7.57 2.08 -3.51
C PRO A 6 7.86 3.40 -4.20
N MET A 7 7.48 3.54 -5.47
CA MET A 7 7.69 4.75 -6.25
C MET A 7 7.03 5.98 -5.59
N TYR A 8 5.75 5.87 -5.23
CA TYR A 8 5.05 6.96 -4.55
C TYR A 8 5.66 7.26 -3.18
N ARG A 9 5.98 6.22 -2.40
CA ARG A 9 6.58 6.39 -1.05
C ARG A 9 7.95 7.06 -1.10
N THR A 10 8.78 6.70 -2.08
CA THR A 10 10.08 7.34 -2.30
C THR A 10 9.91 8.78 -2.75
N ALA A 11 9.00 9.07 -3.68
CA ALA A 11 8.73 10.44 -4.11
C ALA A 11 8.28 11.32 -2.94
N ILE A 12 7.37 10.84 -2.11
CA ILE A 12 6.91 11.54 -0.89
C ILE A 12 8.05 11.72 0.11
N SER A 13 8.89 10.70 0.32
CA SER A 13 10.02 10.79 1.25
C SER A 13 11.07 11.81 0.81
N ILE A 14 11.28 11.96 -0.50
CA ILE A 14 12.21 12.95 -1.07
C ILE A 14 11.63 14.36 -0.99
N ALA A 15 10.33 14.51 -1.26
CA ALA A 15 9.66 15.80 -1.24
C ALA A 15 9.45 16.34 0.20
N SER A 16 9.39 15.46 1.18
CA SER A 16 9.27 15.81 2.59
C SER A 16 10.49 16.61 3.08
N ARG A 17 10.25 17.78 3.68
CA ARG A 17 11.29 18.68 4.19
C ARG A 17 11.10 18.93 5.70
N GLY A 18 12.22 19.05 6.42
CA GLY A 18 12.25 19.43 7.85
C GLY A 18 13.15 18.50 8.69
N ILE A 19 13.82 19.06 9.71
CA ILE A 19 14.79 18.32 10.56
C ILE A 19 14.10 17.59 11.74
N GLY A 20 12.88 18.03 12.13
CA GLY A 20 12.12 17.42 13.25
C GLY A 20 10.66 17.11 12.94
N ILE A 21 10.01 17.87 12.06
CA ILE A 21 8.68 17.57 11.52
C ILE A 21 8.80 17.56 10.01
N ASN A 22 8.55 16.39 9.43
CA ASN A 22 8.50 16.17 8.00
C ASN A 22 7.18 16.74 7.47
N ASN A 23 7.26 17.87 6.75
CA ASN A 23 6.08 18.52 6.19
C ASN A 23 6.08 18.42 4.66
N LEU A 24 4.89 18.20 4.10
CA LEU A 24 4.62 18.19 2.66
C LEU A 24 3.72 19.38 2.33
N ARG A 25 4.05 20.09 1.26
CA ARG A 25 3.16 21.11 0.70
C ARG A 25 2.22 20.42 -0.29
N VAL A 26 1.04 21.00 -0.48
CA VAL A 26 0.06 20.49 -1.47
C VAL A 26 0.68 20.39 -2.87
N GLY A 27 1.45 21.41 -3.27
CA GLY A 27 2.17 21.43 -4.55
C GLY A 27 3.20 20.30 -4.70
N ASP A 28 3.76 19.78 -3.60
CA ASP A 28 4.68 18.64 -3.66
C ASP A 28 3.93 17.38 -4.09
N ILE A 29 2.68 17.20 -3.61
CA ILE A 29 1.83 16.06 -3.97
C ILE A 29 1.32 16.19 -5.41
N GLU A 30 0.90 17.39 -5.81
CA GLU A 30 0.43 17.69 -7.17
C GLU A 30 1.51 17.45 -8.23
N SER A 31 2.78 17.64 -7.87
CA SER A 31 3.92 17.43 -8.77
C SER A 31 4.29 15.96 -9.01
N ILE A 32 3.69 15.01 -8.28
CA ILE A 32 4.02 13.59 -8.40
C ILE A 32 3.45 13.05 -9.71
N ALA A 33 4.33 12.84 -10.68
CA ALA A 33 3.99 12.20 -11.93
C ALA A 33 3.59 10.74 -11.73
N PHE A 34 2.50 10.32 -12.37
CA PHE A 34 2.12 8.92 -12.42
C PHE A 34 1.53 8.56 -13.78
N SER A 35 1.79 7.33 -14.22
CA SER A 35 1.20 6.79 -15.44
C SER A 35 -0.20 6.27 -15.14
N LEU A 36 -1.22 6.89 -15.73
CA LEU A 36 -2.61 6.44 -15.62
C LEU A 36 -2.90 5.44 -16.76
N PRO A 37 -3.07 4.13 -16.46
CA PRO A 37 -3.40 3.16 -17.49
C PRO A 37 -4.86 3.34 -17.98
N PRO A 38 -5.25 2.73 -19.12
CA PRO A 38 -6.64 2.75 -19.58
C PRO A 38 -7.63 2.23 -18.53
N LEU A 39 -8.88 2.70 -18.56
CA LEU A 39 -9.88 2.38 -17.53
C LEU A 39 -10.12 0.86 -17.34
N ALA A 40 -10.11 0.09 -18.43
CA ALA A 40 -10.25 -1.37 -18.35
C ALA A 40 -9.10 -2.00 -17.54
N GLU A 41 -7.88 -1.50 -17.73
CA GLU A 41 -6.70 -1.97 -17.03
C GLU A 41 -6.68 -1.52 -15.57
N GLN A 42 -7.15 -0.30 -15.28
CA GLN A 42 -7.36 0.16 -13.90
C GLN A 42 -8.27 -0.80 -13.13
N LYS A 43 -9.40 -1.20 -13.73
CA LYS A 43 -10.34 -2.16 -13.13
C LYS A 43 -9.70 -3.54 -12.92
N ARG A 44 -8.94 -4.03 -13.90
CA ARG A 44 -8.22 -5.31 -13.81
C ARG A 44 -7.22 -5.31 -12.66
N ILE A 45 -6.45 -4.24 -12.51
CA ILE A 45 -5.47 -4.08 -11.43
C ILE A 45 -6.17 -4.08 -10.07
N VAL A 46 -7.26 -3.33 -9.90
CA VAL A 46 -8.01 -3.27 -8.63
C VAL A 46 -8.52 -4.65 -8.26
N ALA A 47 -9.21 -5.35 -9.18
CA ALA A 47 -9.74 -6.68 -8.92
C ALA A 47 -8.66 -7.67 -8.47
N LYS A 48 -7.47 -7.65 -9.10
CA LYS A 48 -6.39 -8.56 -8.72
C LYS A 48 -5.79 -8.22 -7.35
N VAL A 49 -5.67 -6.93 -7.02
CA VAL A 49 -5.18 -6.52 -5.71
C VAL A 49 -6.16 -6.94 -4.60
N ASP A 50 -7.47 -6.79 -4.83
CA ASP A 50 -8.50 -7.17 -3.86
C ASP A 50 -8.49 -8.69 -3.62
N GLU A 51 -8.38 -9.50 -4.67
CA GLU A 51 -8.23 -10.95 -4.58
C GLU A 51 -7.01 -11.33 -3.72
N LEU A 52 -5.86 -10.69 -3.95
CA LEU A 52 -4.63 -10.97 -3.22
C LEU A 52 -4.71 -10.53 -1.75
N LEU A 53 -5.33 -9.40 -1.46
CA LEU A 53 -5.53 -8.92 -0.08
C LEU A 53 -6.46 -9.84 0.70
N ALA A 54 -7.56 -10.30 0.08
CA ALA A 54 -8.45 -11.28 0.69
C ALA A 54 -7.73 -12.60 1.01
N LEU A 55 -6.85 -13.06 0.11
CA LEU A 55 -6.00 -14.23 0.37
C LEU A 55 -5.05 -14.00 1.56
N CYS A 56 -4.43 -12.81 1.65
CA CYS A 56 -3.60 -12.46 2.80
C CYS A 56 -4.39 -12.50 4.13
N ASP A 57 -5.61 -11.97 4.14
CA ASP A 57 -6.48 -11.98 5.32
C ASP A 57 -6.82 -13.42 5.74
N GLN A 58 -7.15 -14.29 4.79
CA GLN A 58 -7.41 -15.71 5.03
C GLN A 58 -6.19 -16.43 5.62
N LEU A 59 -5.00 -16.18 5.06
CA LEU A 59 -3.75 -16.76 5.55
C LEU A 59 -3.41 -16.28 6.96
N GLU A 60 -3.64 -14.99 7.25
CA GLU A 60 -3.41 -14.44 8.59
C GLU A 60 -4.36 -15.06 9.63
N GLN A 61 -5.63 -15.26 9.27
CA GLN A 61 -6.60 -15.96 10.12
C GLN A 61 -6.19 -17.41 10.38
N ALA A 62 -5.78 -18.15 9.35
CA ALA A 62 -5.30 -19.52 9.49
C ALA A 62 -4.05 -19.60 10.39
N LYS A 63 -3.10 -18.66 10.23
CA LYS A 63 -1.91 -18.57 11.08
C LYS A 63 -2.26 -18.29 12.55
N LYS A 64 -3.20 -17.37 12.81
CA LYS A 64 -3.67 -17.07 14.18
C LYS A 64 -4.30 -18.29 14.84
N HIS A 65 -5.09 -19.08 14.09
CA HIS A 65 -5.68 -20.32 14.60
C HIS A 65 -4.62 -21.36 14.97
N LEU A 66 -3.58 -21.52 14.15
CA LEU A 66 -2.49 -22.47 14.42
C LEU A 66 -1.60 -22.07 15.60
N VAL A 67 -1.30 -20.77 15.76
CA VAL A 67 -0.43 -20.29 16.85
C VAL A 67 -1.18 -20.23 18.20
N GLY A 68 -2.51 -20.10 18.20
CA GLY A 68 -3.35 -20.16 19.40
C GLY A 68 -3.45 -21.57 20.02
N GLY A 69 -3.24 -22.62 19.25
CA GLY A 69 -3.29 -24.02 19.71
C GLY A 69 -2.05 -24.48 20.49
N ALA A 70 -0.89 -23.88 20.27
CA ALA A 70 0.38 -24.31 20.87
C ALA A 70 0.69 -23.69 22.26
N LYS A 71 -0.20 -22.83 22.80
CA LYS A 71 -0.06 -22.22 24.14
C LYS A 71 -0.96 -22.84 25.21
N LYS A 72 -1.65 -23.95 24.91
CA LYS A 72 -2.41 -24.75 25.88
C LYS A 72 -1.86 -26.18 25.92
N ALA A 73 -0.63 -26.33 26.40
CA ALA A 73 -0.08 -27.58 26.90
C ALA A 73 0.95 -27.23 27.97
#